data_AF-Q0UPH1-F1
#
_entry.id   AF-Q0UPH1-F1
#
_cell.length_a   1.000
_cell.length_b   1.000
_cell.length_c   1.000
_cell.angle_alpha   90.00
_cell.angle_beta   90.00
_cell.angle_gamma   90.00
#
_symmetry.space_group_name_H-M   'P 1'
#
loop_
_entity.id
_entity.type
_entity.pdbx_description
1 polymer ?
#
loop_
_entity_poly.entity_id
_entity_poly.type
_entity_poly.pdbx_seq_one_letter_code
_entity_poly.pdbx_strand_id
1 'polypeptide(L)'
;MVPKATKSFPNPASSSQDTPESNLPDSRPWSDWTERDTIAVISQPVGQSCAVVGGIMAARAKYMGAQGLVVDGRVRDVVALNETQLPIWSKGTSIIGAGAETKFHARNVAVKIGETTVEAGDIIMIDPFENGVVAVPQGKVDELLAILPDMVEADEKVIKDVEAGVSVQEAFKTHPTMGITDFFTDVWETFSHPSPDAEVQGGSSTKSPASGTDEESSAEAEVNKQDAKKGGDSGEQGHKPSGKGSDDDDEPEEEEEEEETPDPKETLEKECAESKECHPAKHHYDECVERVTGQIENDGKASEDCVEEFFHLAHCATQCAAPKLFAQLK
;
A
#
# COMPACT_ATOMS: atom_id res chain seq x y z
N MET A 1 -8.87 -4.35 -12.17
CA MET A 1 -8.69 -5.77 -11.78
C MET A 1 -10.04 -6.48 -11.86
N VAL A 2 -10.09 -7.81 -11.89
CA VAL A 2 -11.36 -8.58 -11.78
C VAL A 2 -11.29 -9.69 -10.73
N PRO A 3 -12.42 -10.07 -10.12
CA PRO A 3 -12.45 -11.14 -9.14
C PRO A 3 -11.98 -12.49 -9.71
N LYS A 4 -11.25 -13.25 -8.89
CA LYS A 4 -10.74 -14.60 -9.18
C LYS A 4 -11.11 -15.50 -8.00
N ALA A 5 -11.76 -16.62 -8.30
CA ALA A 5 -11.98 -17.67 -7.31
C ALA A 5 -10.68 -18.44 -7.06
N THR A 6 -10.42 -18.80 -5.81
CA THR A 6 -9.32 -19.69 -5.42
C THR A 6 -9.80 -20.76 -4.46
N LYS A 7 -8.95 -21.72 -4.11
CA LYS A 7 -9.30 -22.75 -3.10
C LYS A 7 -9.60 -22.13 -1.74
N SER A 8 -8.85 -21.10 -1.35
CA SER A 8 -9.02 -20.39 -0.08
C SER A 8 -10.16 -19.36 -0.13
N PHE A 9 -10.46 -18.83 -1.33
CA PHE A 9 -11.55 -17.88 -1.57
C PHE A 9 -12.44 -18.36 -2.72
N PRO A 10 -13.28 -19.39 -2.50
CA PRO A 10 -14.03 -20.05 -3.57
C PRO A 10 -15.21 -19.20 -4.10
N ASN A 11 -15.65 -18.21 -3.31
CA ASN A 11 -16.80 -17.37 -3.61
C ASN A 11 -16.33 -15.91 -3.80
N PRO A 12 -15.65 -15.58 -4.91
CA PRO A 12 -15.23 -14.21 -5.15
C PRO A 12 -16.44 -13.30 -5.32
N ALA A 13 -16.26 -12.01 -5.04
CA ALA A 13 -17.26 -11.00 -5.37
C ALA A 13 -17.67 -11.10 -6.85
N SER A 14 -18.94 -10.81 -7.17
CA SER A 14 -19.40 -10.75 -8.55
C SER A 14 -18.71 -9.61 -9.30
N SER A 15 -18.32 -9.85 -10.55
CA SER A 15 -17.87 -8.75 -11.43
C SER A 15 -19.03 -7.77 -11.66
N SER A 16 -18.74 -6.47 -11.77
CA SER A 16 -19.76 -5.49 -12.13
C SER A 16 -20.26 -5.75 -13.55
N GLN A 17 -21.51 -5.38 -13.85
CA GLN A 17 -22.06 -5.48 -15.21
C GLN A 17 -21.26 -4.63 -16.22
N ASP A 18 -20.59 -3.59 -15.75
CA ASP A 18 -19.78 -2.67 -16.55
C ASP A 18 -18.30 -3.10 -16.67
N THR A 19 -17.97 -4.35 -16.32
CA THR A 19 -16.59 -4.84 -16.45
C THR A 19 -16.21 -4.95 -17.93
N PRO A 20 -15.16 -4.27 -18.41
CA PRO A 20 -14.77 -4.31 -19.81
C PRO A 20 -14.24 -5.71 -20.20
N GLU A 21 -14.27 -6.03 -21.48
CA GLU A 21 -13.59 -7.23 -22.00
C GLU A 21 -12.07 -7.15 -21.75
N SER A 22 -11.43 -8.31 -21.59
CA SER A 22 -9.98 -8.35 -21.42
C SER A 22 -9.29 -7.96 -22.72
N ASN A 23 -8.34 -7.01 -22.64
CA ASN A 23 -7.52 -6.57 -23.75
C ASN A 23 -6.03 -6.92 -23.58
N LEU A 24 -5.73 -7.91 -22.72
CA LEU A 24 -4.37 -8.31 -22.41
C LEU A 24 -3.88 -9.38 -23.40
N PRO A 25 -2.68 -9.21 -24.00
CA PRO A 25 -2.13 -10.20 -24.92
C PRO A 25 -1.48 -11.39 -24.21
N ASP A 26 -1.15 -11.26 -22.92
CA ASP A 26 -0.56 -12.30 -22.09
C ASP A 26 -0.89 -12.07 -20.59
N SER A 27 -0.36 -12.95 -19.74
CA SER A 27 -0.63 -12.97 -18.30
C SER A 27 0.37 -12.20 -17.44
N ARG A 28 1.23 -11.35 -18.02
CA ARG A 28 2.23 -10.64 -17.21
C ARG A 28 1.57 -9.65 -16.24
N PRO A 29 2.19 -9.34 -15.10
CA PRO A 29 1.66 -8.37 -14.14
C PRO A 29 1.47 -6.98 -14.76
N TRP A 30 0.53 -6.20 -14.19
CA TRP A 30 0.25 -4.84 -14.66
C TRP A 30 1.48 -3.93 -14.61
N SER A 31 2.40 -4.15 -13.67
CA SER A 31 3.59 -3.32 -13.48
C SER A 31 4.59 -3.44 -14.63
N ASP A 32 4.55 -4.53 -15.42
CA ASP A 32 5.35 -4.67 -16.64
C ASP A 32 4.79 -3.88 -17.83
N TRP A 33 3.53 -3.44 -17.73
CA TRP A 33 2.84 -2.64 -18.73
C TRP A 33 2.92 -1.14 -18.46
N THR A 34 3.53 -0.74 -17.35
CA THR A 34 3.64 0.68 -16.96
C THR A 34 4.42 1.47 -17.99
N GLU A 35 3.85 2.57 -18.44
CA GLU A 35 4.45 3.49 -19.39
C GLU A 35 5.23 4.59 -18.64
N ARG A 36 6.34 5.04 -19.21
CA ARG A 36 7.18 6.06 -18.60
C ARG A 36 6.42 7.38 -18.50
N ASP A 37 6.68 8.13 -17.43
CA ASP A 37 6.12 9.46 -17.18
C ASP A 37 4.59 9.44 -17.02
N THR A 38 4.05 8.32 -16.50
CA THR A 38 2.62 8.14 -16.23
C THR A 38 2.34 7.88 -14.76
N ILE A 39 1.11 8.16 -14.33
CA ILE A 39 0.55 7.71 -13.05
C ILE A 39 -0.37 6.53 -13.34
N ALA A 40 -0.13 5.39 -12.68
CA ALA A 40 -1.00 4.23 -12.84
C ALA A 40 -2.21 4.36 -11.91
N VAL A 41 -3.42 4.31 -12.49
CA VAL A 41 -4.68 4.29 -11.75
C VAL A 41 -5.25 2.88 -11.78
N ILE A 42 -5.45 2.28 -10.60
CA ILE A 42 -5.79 0.87 -10.45
C ILE A 42 -7.10 0.75 -9.68
N SER A 43 -8.14 0.20 -10.32
CA SER A 43 -9.39 -0.16 -9.66
C SER A 43 -9.42 -1.63 -9.25
N GLN A 44 -9.67 -1.85 -7.96
CA GLN A 44 -9.89 -3.15 -7.35
C GLN A 44 -11.40 -3.44 -7.25
N PRO A 45 -11.86 -4.65 -7.59
CA PRO A 45 -13.25 -5.05 -7.38
C PRO A 45 -13.70 -4.85 -5.93
N VAL A 46 -14.95 -4.41 -5.78
CA VAL A 46 -15.57 -4.16 -4.49
C VAL A 46 -15.64 -5.45 -3.67
N GLY A 47 -15.44 -5.32 -2.35
CA GLY A 47 -15.62 -6.43 -1.40
C GLY A 47 -14.42 -7.37 -1.27
N GLN A 48 -13.27 -7.04 -1.88
CA GLN A 48 -12.06 -7.85 -1.76
C GLN A 48 -11.23 -7.49 -0.52
N SER A 49 -10.60 -8.50 0.09
CA SER A 49 -9.71 -8.33 1.24
C SER A 49 -8.23 -8.24 0.84
N CYS A 50 -7.85 -8.73 -0.35
CA CYS A 50 -6.48 -8.69 -0.86
C CYS A 50 -5.96 -7.28 -1.22
N ALA A 51 -4.64 -7.14 -1.29
CA ALA A 51 -3.94 -5.96 -1.82
C ALA A 51 -3.53 -6.19 -3.29
N VAL A 52 -3.80 -5.19 -4.14
CA VAL A 52 -3.50 -5.21 -5.58
C VAL A 52 -2.12 -4.65 -5.93
N VAL A 53 -1.50 -3.92 -5.00
CA VAL A 53 -0.13 -3.41 -5.12
C VAL A 53 0.66 -3.80 -3.88
N GLY A 54 1.82 -4.43 -4.10
CA GLY A 54 2.83 -4.69 -3.08
C GLY A 54 4.19 -4.15 -3.51
N GLY A 55 5.21 -4.37 -2.68
CA GLY A 55 6.56 -3.81 -2.88
C GLY A 55 7.17 -4.17 -4.23
N ILE A 56 7.04 -5.43 -4.66
CA ILE A 56 7.56 -5.90 -5.96
C ILE A 56 6.89 -5.15 -7.13
N MET A 57 5.57 -4.98 -7.07
CA MET A 57 4.81 -4.31 -8.13
C MET A 57 5.18 -2.82 -8.21
N ALA A 58 5.29 -2.15 -7.07
CA ALA A 58 5.68 -0.75 -7.00
C ALA A 58 7.13 -0.52 -7.43
N ALA A 59 8.07 -1.38 -7.00
CA ALA A 59 9.46 -1.31 -7.43
C ALA A 59 9.60 -1.49 -8.94
N ARG A 60 8.81 -2.40 -9.54
CA ARG A 60 8.77 -2.59 -10.99
C ARG A 60 8.18 -1.37 -11.71
N ALA A 61 7.06 -0.84 -11.23
CA ALA A 61 6.46 0.37 -11.79
C ALA A 61 7.42 1.57 -11.75
N LYS A 62 8.14 1.76 -10.62
CA LYS A 62 9.22 2.76 -10.50
C LYS A 62 10.30 2.56 -11.56
N TYR A 63 10.79 1.33 -11.70
CA TYR A 63 11.79 1.00 -12.71
C TYR A 63 11.32 1.32 -14.14
N MET A 64 10.04 1.08 -14.43
CA MET A 64 9.42 1.39 -15.72
C MET A 64 9.24 2.91 -15.94
N GLY A 65 9.41 3.72 -14.90
CA GLY A 65 9.32 5.19 -14.96
C GLY A 65 7.95 5.75 -14.58
N ALA A 66 7.18 5.05 -13.75
CA ALA A 66 5.98 5.62 -13.14
C ALA A 66 6.31 6.88 -12.32
N GLN A 67 5.42 7.85 -12.34
CA GLN A 67 5.49 9.08 -11.51
C GLN A 67 4.63 8.97 -10.25
N GLY A 68 3.79 7.96 -10.13
CA GLY A 68 2.92 7.72 -8.98
C GLY A 68 1.94 6.58 -9.21
N LEU A 69 1.27 6.15 -8.13
CA LEU A 69 0.23 5.13 -8.17
C LEU A 69 -1.02 5.62 -7.42
N VAL A 70 -2.19 5.47 -8.02
CA VAL A 70 -3.49 5.71 -7.38
C VAL A 70 -4.27 4.41 -7.37
N VAL A 71 -4.55 3.89 -6.17
CA VAL A 71 -5.13 2.58 -5.97
C VAL A 71 -6.51 2.72 -5.34
N ASP A 72 -7.55 2.58 -6.15
CA ASP A 72 -8.91 2.37 -5.67
C ASP A 72 -9.06 0.94 -5.15
N GLY A 73 -8.44 0.68 -4.00
CA GLY A 73 -8.21 -0.63 -3.45
C GLY A 73 -7.15 -0.62 -2.36
N ARG A 74 -6.64 -1.80 -2.04
CA ARG A 74 -5.69 -2.01 -0.95
C ARG A 74 -4.26 -2.21 -1.44
N VAL A 75 -3.31 -1.82 -0.59
CA VAL A 75 -1.87 -2.02 -0.81
C VAL A 75 -1.23 -2.81 0.32
N ARG A 76 -0.04 -3.37 0.08
CA ARG A 76 0.77 -4.10 1.05
C ARG A 76 2.25 -3.70 0.97
N ASP A 77 3.03 -4.15 1.94
CA ASP A 77 4.48 -3.89 2.03
C ASP A 77 4.80 -2.38 2.16
N VAL A 78 4.11 -1.67 3.06
CA VAL A 78 4.18 -0.19 3.20
C VAL A 78 5.61 0.35 3.28
N VAL A 79 6.52 -0.36 3.96
CA VAL A 79 7.95 0.01 4.04
C VAL A 79 8.58 0.03 2.64
N ALA A 80 8.42 -1.07 1.88
CA ALA A 80 8.94 -1.18 0.51
C ALA A 80 8.26 -0.18 -0.45
N LEU A 81 6.97 0.12 -0.25
CA LEU A 81 6.29 1.16 -1.02
C LEU A 81 6.94 2.54 -0.77
N ASN A 82 7.22 2.88 0.48
CA ASN A 82 7.85 4.15 0.84
C ASN A 82 9.28 4.27 0.28
N GLU A 83 10.05 3.17 0.26
CA GLU A 83 11.38 3.12 -0.35
C GLU A 83 11.36 3.38 -1.87
N THR A 84 10.23 3.16 -2.53
CA THR A 84 10.09 3.55 -3.95
C THR A 84 10.12 5.07 -4.12
N GLN A 85 9.81 5.87 -3.10
CA GLN A 85 9.67 7.33 -3.19
C GLN A 85 8.65 7.78 -4.25
N LEU A 86 7.81 6.86 -4.76
CA LEU A 86 6.67 7.21 -5.57
C LEU A 86 5.56 7.74 -4.64
N PRO A 87 4.81 8.77 -5.03
CA PRO A 87 3.56 9.08 -4.39
C PRO A 87 2.56 7.95 -4.67
N ILE A 88 2.12 7.26 -3.61
CA ILE A 88 1.23 6.10 -3.70
C ILE A 88 0.01 6.33 -2.82
N TRP A 89 -1.17 6.37 -3.43
CA TRP A 89 -2.45 6.55 -2.77
C TRP A 89 -3.26 5.27 -2.78
N SER A 90 -3.94 4.98 -1.67
CA SER A 90 -4.79 3.78 -1.57
C SER A 90 -5.98 4.00 -0.64
N LYS A 91 -7.01 3.16 -0.78
CA LYS A 91 -8.17 3.14 0.15
C LYS A 91 -7.88 2.42 1.46
N GLY A 92 -6.78 1.67 1.54
CA GLY A 92 -6.39 0.97 2.76
C GLY A 92 -5.27 -0.03 2.53
N THR A 93 -4.99 -0.82 3.56
CA THR A 93 -3.94 -1.84 3.53
C THR A 93 -4.52 -3.24 3.64
N SER A 94 -3.71 -4.23 3.25
CA SER A 94 -3.91 -5.66 3.50
C SER A 94 -2.56 -6.37 3.45
N ILE A 95 -2.44 -7.53 4.08
CA ILE A 95 -1.27 -8.41 3.91
C ILE A 95 -1.50 -9.47 2.82
N ILE A 96 -2.75 -9.72 2.44
CA ILE A 96 -3.13 -10.79 1.50
C ILE A 96 -2.77 -10.35 0.09
N GLY A 97 -2.02 -11.17 -0.64
CA GLY A 97 -1.65 -10.88 -2.03
C GLY A 97 -2.82 -10.95 -3.01
N ALA A 98 -2.76 -10.16 -4.08
CA ALA A 98 -3.79 -10.07 -5.13
C ALA A 98 -4.29 -11.44 -5.64
N GLY A 99 -3.37 -12.38 -5.84
CA GLY A 99 -3.68 -13.72 -6.38
C GLY A 99 -4.68 -14.54 -5.57
N ALA A 100 -4.97 -14.14 -4.32
CA ALA A 100 -5.98 -14.77 -3.47
C ALA A 100 -7.42 -14.56 -3.97
N GLU A 101 -7.74 -13.37 -4.47
CA GLU A 101 -9.13 -12.97 -4.78
C GLU A 101 -9.27 -12.23 -6.11
N THR A 102 -8.18 -11.82 -6.76
CA THR A 102 -8.24 -10.92 -7.92
C THR A 102 -7.14 -11.20 -8.94
N LYS A 103 -7.36 -10.76 -10.18
CA LYS A 103 -6.35 -10.82 -11.24
C LYS A 103 -6.37 -9.56 -12.10
N PHE A 104 -5.24 -9.30 -12.74
CA PHE A 104 -5.15 -8.29 -13.80
C PHE A 104 -5.97 -8.73 -15.01
N HIS A 105 -6.71 -7.80 -15.62
CA HIS A 105 -7.77 -8.14 -16.58
C HIS A 105 -7.80 -7.24 -17.81
N ALA A 106 -7.66 -5.94 -17.61
CA ALA A 106 -7.66 -4.96 -18.69
C ALA A 106 -6.78 -3.77 -18.31
N ARG A 107 -6.24 -3.10 -19.32
CA ARG A 107 -5.42 -1.89 -19.20
C ARG A 107 -5.93 -0.80 -20.14
N ASN A 108 -5.64 0.46 -19.84
CA ASN A 108 -6.07 1.61 -20.66
C ASN A 108 -7.58 1.56 -20.95
N VAL A 109 -8.38 1.32 -19.91
CA VAL A 109 -9.84 1.31 -19.91
C VAL A 109 -10.32 2.30 -18.85
N ALA A 110 -11.54 2.80 -19.02
CA ALA A 110 -12.23 3.60 -18.01
C ALA A 110 -12.19 2.93 -16.63
N VAL A 111 -11.79 3.66 -15.61
CA VAL A 111 -11.87 3.22 -14.21
C VAL A 111 -12.76 4.15 -13.42
N LYS A 112 -13.71 3.59 -12.67
CA LYS A 112 -14.63 4.37 -11.84
C LYS A 112 -14.21 4.32 -10.39
N ILE A 113 -13.89 5.48 -9.81
CA ILE A 113 -13.49 5.66 -8.42
C ILE A 113 -14.53 6.55 -7.75
N GLY A 114 -15.43 5.95 -6.97
CA GLY A 114 -16.58 6.67 -6.42
C GLY A 114 -17.50 7.17 -7.54
N GLU A 115 -17.67 8.48 -7.64
CA GLU A 115 -18.46 9.13 -8.70
C GLU A 115 -17.61 9.59 -9.89
N THR A 116 -16.28 9.54 -9.77
CA THR A 116 -15.36 9.98 -10.81
C THR A 116 -15.00 8.82 -11.75
N THR A 117 -15.11 9.06 -13.06
CA THR A 117 -14.56 8.17 -14.09
C THR A 117 -13.26 8.76 -14.57
N VAL A 118 -12.21 7.94 -14.61
CA VAL A 118 -10.89 8.30 -15.12
C VAL A 118 -10.64 7.48 -16.38
N GLU A 119 -10.33 8.15 -17.47
CA GLU A 119 -10.00 7.54 -18.75
C GLU A 119 -8.48 7.49 -18.96
N ALA A 120 -8.05 6.60 -19.85
CA ALA A 120 -6.66 6.57 -20.26
C ALA A 120 -6.30 7.87 -21.00
N GLY A 121 -5.27 8.58 -20.53
CA GLY A 121 -4.84 9.86 -21.09
C GLY A 121 -5.25 11.08 -20.26
N ASP A 122 -6.14 10.91 -19.28
CA ASP A 122 -6.46 11.97 -18.32
C ASP A 122 -5.23 12.34 -17.48
N ILE A 123 -5.16 13.62 -17.09
CA ILE A 123 -4.08 14.13 -16.24
C ILE A 123 -4.42 13.83 -14.79
N ILE A 124 -3.57 13.04 -14.14
CA ILE A 124 -3.65 12.81 -12.70
C ILE A 124 -2.66 13.74 -12.01
N MET A 125 -3.15 14.52 -11.06
CA MET A 125 -2.33 15.29 -10.14
C MET A 125 -2.43 14.65 -8.76
N ILE A 126 -1.27 14.32 -8.19
CA ILE A 126 -1.17 13.87 -6.80
C ILE A 126 -0.47 14.96 -6.03
N ASP A 127 -1.14 15.49 -5.00
CA ASP A 127 -0.53 16.37 -4.02
C ASP A 127 -0.18 15.56 -2.77
N PRO A 128 1.11 15.21 -2.56
CA PRO A 128 1.53 14.46 -1.40
C PRO A 128 1.48 15.29 -0.09
N PHE A 129 1.40 16.62 -0.17
CA PHE A 129 1.37 17.50 1.01
C PHE A 129 -0.06 17.77 1.47
N GLU A 130 -0.96 18.04 0.53
CA GLU A 130 -2.37 18.32 0.80
C GLU A 130 -3.23 17.05 0.88
N ASN A 131 -2.60 15.88 0.79
CA ASN A 131 -3.26 14.58 0.84
C ASN A 131 -4.38 14.44 -0.23
N GLY A 132 -4.12 14.94 -1.43
CA GLY A 132 -5.12 15.09 -2.49
C GLY A 132 -4.75 14.37 -3.79
N VAL A 133 -5.76 13.86 -4.48
CA VAL A 133 -5.64 13.36 -5.86
C VAL A 133 -6.74 13.99 -6.70
N VAL A 134 -6.37 14.59 -7.83
CA VAL A 134 -7.29 15.20 -8.79
C VAL A 134 -7.09 14.54 -10.15
N ALA A 135 -8.19 14.19 -10.80
CA ALA A 135 -8.20 13.75 -12.20
C ALA A 135 -8.78 14.87 -13.07
N VAL A 136 -8.03 15.28 -14.08
CA VAL A 136 -8.42 16.29 -15.06
C VAL A 136 -8.61 15.60 -16.41
N PRO A 137 -9.83 15.59 -16.97
CA PRO A 137 -10.09 15.04 -18.29
C PRO A 137 -9.18 15.67 -19.35
N GLN A 138 -8.57 14.86 -20.21
CA GLN A 138 -7.60 15.35 -21.19
C GLN A 138 -8.15 16.49 -22.06
N GLY A 139 -9.42 16.40 -22.47
CA GLY A 139 -10.08 17.42 -23.29
C GLY A 139 -10.41 18.74 -22.58
N LYS A 140 -10.20 18.83 -21.27
CA LYS A 140 -10.51 20.01 -20.44
C LYS A 140 -9.29 20.76 -19.93
N VAL A 141 -8.09 20.28 -20.28
CA VAL A 141 -6.83 20.85 -19.79
C VAL A 141 -6.67 22.32 -20.20
N ASP A 142 -6.96 22.67 -21.46
CA ASP A 142 -6.81 24.05 -21.94
C ASP A 142 -7.80 25.01 -21.26
N GLU A 143 -9.05 24.58 -21.05
CA GLU A 143 -10.06 25.35 -20.32
C GLU A 143 -9.63 25.58 -18.87
N LEU A 144 -9.10 24.53 -18.21
CA LEU A 144 -8.59 24.61 -16.85
C LEU A 144 -7.40 25.59 -16.76
N LEU A 145 -6.43 25.47 -17.65
CA LEU A 145 -5.25 26.34 -17.66
C LEU A 145 -5.59 27.81 -17.88
N ALA A 146 -6.67 28.10 -18.61
CA ALA A 146 -7.13 29.47 -18.84
C ALA A 146 -7.72 30.12 -17.58
N ILE A 147 -8.40 29.35 -16.71
CA ILE A 147 -9.07 29.89 -15.52
C ILE A 147 -8.18 29.93 -14.27
N LEU A 148 -7.19 29.03 -14.17
CA LEU A 148 -6.36 28.89 -12.97
C LEU A 148 -5.69 30.20 -12.50
N PRO A 149 -5.10 31.06 -13.37
CA PRO A 149 -4.43 32.28 -12.92
C PRO A 149 -5.38 33.26 -12.23
N ASP A 150 -6.57 33.47 -12.81
CA ASP A 150 -7.57 34.41 -12.28
C ASP A 150 -8.09 33.92 -10.91
N MET A 151 -8.21 32.60 -10.75
CA MET A 151 -8.62 31.99 -9.49
C MET A 151 -7.58 32.17 -8.38
N VAL A 152 -6.30 31.90 -8.69
CA VAL A 152 -5.20 32.11 -7.74
C VAL A 152 -5.11 33.58 -7.34
N GLU A 153 -5.24 34.50 -8.30
CA GLU A 153 -5.22 35.94 -8.01
C GLU A 153 -6.39 36.37 -7.12
N ALA A 154 -7.59 35.81 -7.35
CA ALA A 154 -8.76 36.10 -6.52
C ALA A 154 -8.57 35.58 -5.08
N ASP A 155 -8.09 34.35 -4.90
CA ASP A 155 -7.82 33.77 -3.57
C ASP A 155 -6.75 34.57 -2.81
N GLU A 156 -5.67 34.98 -3.48
CA GLU A 156 -4.63 35.83 -2.87
C GLU A 156 -5.18 37.17 -2.38
N LYS A 157 -6.11 37.79 -3.12
CA LYS A 157 -6.74 39.06 -2.73
C LYS A 157 -7.69 38.86 -1.55
N VAL A 158 -8.49 37.79 -1.57
CA VAL A 158 -9.37 37.44 -0.44
C VAL A 158 -8.54 37.23 0.83
N ILE A 159 -7.42 36.50 0.74
CA ILE A 159 -6.53 36.27 1.88
C ILE A 159 -5.98 37.60 2.42
N LYS A 160 -5.48 38.48 1.54
CA LYS A 160 -4.94 39.80 1.94
C LYS A 160 -5.98 40.66 2.67
N ASP A 161 -7.22 40.69 2.17
CA ASP A 161 -8.31 41.44 2.80
C ASP A 161 -8.65 40.88 4.18
N VAL A 162 -8.73 39.55 4.29
CA VAL A 162 -9.00 38.87 5.57
C VAL A 162 -7.87 39.12 6.58
N GLU A 163 -6.61 39.04 6.17
CA GLU A 163 -5.46 39.37 7.01
C GLU A 163 -5.44 40.84 7.45
N ALA A 164 -6.01 41.74 6.63
CA ALA A 164 -6.21 43.15 6.97
C ALA A 164 -7.43 43.42 7.88
N GLY A 165 -8.18 42.38 8.25
CA GLY A 165 -9.33 42.45 9.17
C GLY A 165 -10.68 42.65 8.48
N VAL A 166 -10.76 42.58 7.15
CA VAL A 166 -12.03 42.55 6.42
C VAL A 166 -12.73 41.22 6.71
N SER A 167 -14.05 41.25 6.84
CA SER A 167 -14.81 40.00 7.02
C SER A 167 -14.72 39.12 5.78
N VAL A 168 -14.67 37.80 5.95
CA VAL A 168 -14.63 36.82 4.83
C VAL A 168 -15.78 37.06 3.83
N GLN A 169 -16.98 37.38 4.33
CA GLN A 169 -18.14 37.65 3.48
C GLN A 169 -17.95 38.89 2.59
N GLU A 170 -17.28 39.93 3.10
CA GLU A 170 -17.02 41.15 2.36
C GLU A 170 -15.85 40.98 1.38
N ALA A 171 -14.80 40.25 1.78
CA ALA A 171 -13.67 39.91 0.92
C ALA A 171 -14.12 39.14 -0.34
N PHE A 172 -14.94 38.09 -0.18
CA PHE A 172 -15.49 37.35 -1.33
C PHE A 172 -16.46 38.15 -2.20
N LYS A 173 -17.15 39.17 -1.66
CA LYS A 173 -18.00 40.06 -2.47
C LYS A 173 -17.15 41.00 -3.33
N THR A 174 -16.02 41.45 -2.81
CA THR A 174 -15.09 42.37 -3.49
C THR A 174 -14.24 41.63 -4.52
N HIS A 175 -13.87 40.40 -4.22
CA HIS A 175 -13.10 39.49 -5.05
C HIS A 175 -13.91 38.23 -5.29
N PRO A 176 -14.95 38.29 -6.13
CA PRO A 176 -15.73 37.11 -6.46
C PRO A 176 -14.79 36.11 -7.14
N THR A 177 -14.47 35.05 -6.41
CA THR A 177 -13.91 33.85 -6.99
C THR A 177 -15.00 33.31 -7.91
N MET A 178 -14.76 33.25 -9.22
CA MET A 178 -15.52 32.32 -10.04
C MET A 178 -15.20 30.95 -9.46
N GLY A 179 -16.09 30.44 -8.63
CA GLY A 179 -15.82 29.26 -7.85
C GLY A 179 -15.49 28.12 -8.79
N ILE A 180 -14.55 27.26 -8.38
CA ILE A 180 -14.46 25.89 -8.90
C ILE A 180 -15.87 25.31 -9.01
N THR A 181 -16.77 25.62 -8.08
CA THR A 181 -18.17 25.20 -8.16
C THR A 181 -18.92 25.70 -9.39
N ASP A 182 -18.71 26.89 -9.95
CA ASP A 182 -19.44 27.33 -11.15
C ASP A 182 -18.85 26.70 -12.43
N PHE A 183 -17.52 26.64 -12.53
CA PHE A 183 -16.84 25.89 -13.61
C PHE A 183 -17.22 24.41 -13.54
N PHE A 184 -17.08 23.80 -12.37
CA PHE A 184 -17.46 22.42 -12.15
C PHE A 184 -18.97 22.22 -12.17
N THR A 185 -19.87 23.16 -11.92
CA THR A 185 -21.32 22.90 -12.07
C THR A 185 -21.69 22.86 -13.55
N ASP A 186 -21.21 23.81 -14.35
CA ASP A 186 -21.41 23.81 -15.81
C ASP A 186 -20.73 22.60 -16.48
N VAL A 187 -19.58 22.18 -15.96
CA VAL A 187 -18.83 21.02 -16.44
C VAL A 187 -19.39 19.69 -15.88
N TRP A 188 -19.86 19.64 -14.63
CA TRP A 188 -20.46 18.47 -13.95
C TRP A 188 -21.84 18.13 -14.50
N GLU A 189 -22.66 19.13 -14.88
CA GLU A 189 -23.89 18.87 -15.62
C GLU A 189 -23.59 18.23 -17.00
N THR A 190 -22.46 18.58 -17.62
CA THR A 190 -21.98 17.95 -18.85
C THR A 190 -21.46 16.52 -18.60
N PHE A 191 -20.89 16.23 -17.41
CA PHE A 191 -20.38 14.90 -17.04
C PHE A 191 -21.45 13.95 -16.47
N SER A 192 -22.56 14.47 -15.96
CA SER A 192 -23.66 13.68 -15.39
C SER A 192 -24.61 13.10 -16.45
N HIS A 193 -24.46 13.50 -17.71
CA HIS A 193 -25.22 12.98 -18.84
C HIS A 193 -24.26 12.41 -19.90
N PRO A 194 -24.26 11.09 -20.16
CA PRO A 194 -23.52 10.56 -21.28
C PRO A 194 -24.09 11.18 -22.56
N SER A 195 -23.25 11.88 -23.31
CA SER A 195 -23.60 12.31 -24.66
C SER A 195 -23.86 11.05 -25.50
N PRO A 196 -25.02 10.92 -26.19
CA PRO A 196 -25.35 9.75 -27.00
C PRO A 196 -24.47 9.59 -28.25
N ASP A 197 -23.56 10.52 -28.54
CA ASP A 197 -22.86 10.59 -29.83
C ASP A 197 -21.34 10.31 -29.76
N ALA A 198 -20.83 9.69 -28.69
CA ALA A 198 -19.46 9.17 -28.69
C ALA A 198 -19.39 7.83 -29.45
N GLU A 199 -19.48 7.89 -30.78
CA GLU A 199 -19.15 6.75 -31.65
C GLU A 199 -17.67 6.39 -31.52
N VAL A 200 -17.38 5.37 -30.72
CA VAL A 200 -16.10 4.66 -30.75
C VAL A 200 -16.00 3.97 -32.11
N GLN A 201 -15.17 4.49 -33.01
CA GLN A 201 -14.78 3.79 -34.23
C GLN A 201 -13.92 2.57 -33.88
N GLY A 202 -14.59 1.46 -33.57
CA GLY A 202 -14.02 0.14 -33.46
C GLY A 202 -13.59 -0.37 -34.83
N GLY A 203 -12.28 -0.38 -35.09
CA GLY A 203 -11.68 -1.04 -36.24
C GLY A 203 -11.79 -2.57 -36.10
N SER A 204 -12.81 -3.14 -36.76
CA SER A 204 -12.93 -4.58 -36.98
C SER A 204 -11.88 -5.06 -37.98
N SER A 205 -11.06 -6.03 -37.58
CA SER A 205 -10.40 -6.93 -38.53
C SER A 205 -10.48 -8.36 -38.02
N THR A 206 -11.48 -9.04 -38.55
CA THR A 206 -11.75 -10.47 -38.41
C THR A 206 -10.58 -11.34 -38.86
N LYS A 207 -10.10 -12.23 -37.98
CA LYS A 207 -9.86 -13.67 -38.24
C LYS A 207 -9.20 -14.31 -37.01
N SER A 208 -9.98 -15.06 -36.23
CA SER A 208 -9.45 -16.10 -35.35
C SER A 208 -8.82 -17.23 -36.17
N PRO A 209 -7.91 -17.99 -35.57
CA PRO A 209 -8.32 -19.33 -35.17
C PRO A 209 -8.12 -19.59 -33.68
N ALA A 210 -8.91 -20.54 -33.21
CA ALA A 210 -9.07 -21.00 -31.84
C ALA A 210 -7.85 -21.75 -31.29
N SER A 211 -7.94 -22.01 -29.98
CA SER A 211 -7.23 -23.02 -29.19
C SER A 211 -5.80 -22.66 -28.74
N GLY A 212 -5.71 -22.15 -27.50
CA GLY A 212 -4.50 -22.16 -26.68
C GLY A 212 -4.90 -22.44 -25.24
N THR A 213 -4.27 -23.45 -24.65
CA THR A 213 -4.59 -24.12 -23.39
C THR A 213 -4.36 -23.25 -22.16
N ASP A 214 -5.21 -23.45 -21.15
CA ASP A 214 -5.03 -22.95 -19.78
C ASP A 214 -3.79 -23.59 -19.14
N GLU A 215 -2.60 -23.04 -19.38
CA GLU A 215 -1.41 -23.30 -18.57
C GLU A 215 -0.75 -21.99 -18.16
N GLU A 216 -0.82 -21.71 -16.85
CA GLU A 216 -0.11 -20.63 -16.18
C GLU A 216 1.41 -20.82 -16.34
N SER A 217 2.14 -19.77 -16.70
CA SER A 217 3.60 -19.77 -16.65
C SER A 217 4.09 -19.89 -15.20
N SER A 218 5.03 -20.78 -14.97
CA SER A 218 5.58 -21.24 -13.68
C SER A 218 6.27 -20.19 -12.79
N ALA A 219 6.18 -18.90 -13.10
CA ALA A 219 6.82 -17.81 -12.34
C ALA A 219 5.91 -17.16 -11.28
N GLU A 220 4.57 -17.21 -11.44
CA GLU A 220 3.61 -16.59 -10.51
C GLU A 220 3.10 -17.58 -9.42
N ALA A 221 3.36 -18.87 -9.61
CA ALA A 221 2.94 -19.95 -8.69
C ALA A 221 3.97 -20.26 -7.59
N GLU A 222 5.23 -19.84 -7.74
CA GLU A 222 6.30 -20.12 -6.76
C GLU A 222 6.32 -19.10 -5.60
N VAL A 223 5.88 -17.86 -5.84
CA VAL A 223 5.87 -16.82 -4.80
C VAL A 223 4.71 -16.99 -3.80
N ASN A 224 3.58 -17.57 -4.24
CA ASN A 224 2.39 -17.78 -3.39
C ASN A 224 2.38 -19.11 -2.62
N LYS A 225 3.43 -19.94 -2.71
CA LYS A 225 3.53 -21.22 -1.99
C LYS A 225 4.14 -21.11 -0.59
N GLN A 226 4.76 -19.98 -0.24
CA GLN A 226 5.41 -19.82 1.06
C GLN A 226 4.45 -19.48 2.21
N ASP A 227 3.23 -19.00 1.91
CA ASP A 227 2.24 -18.65 2.95
C ASP A 227 1.23 -19.76 3.30
N ALA A 228 1.26 -20.91 2.62
CA ALA A 228 0.30 -22.00 2.82
C ALA A 228 0.69 -23.01 3.92
N LYS A 229 1.80 -22.81 4.64
CA LYS A 229 2.23 -23.69 5.74
C LYS A 229 2.23 -22.97 7.09
N LYS A 230 1.03 -22.58 7.54
CA LYS A 230 0.62 -22.59 8.96
C LYS A 230 -0.84 -22.14 9.03
N GLY A 231 -1.75 -23.10 9.13
CA GLY A 231 -3.16 -22.85 9.48
C GLY A 231 -3.38 -23.05 10.98
N GLY A 232 -4.33 -22.28 11.53
CA GLY A 232 -4.87 -22.35 12.89
C GLY A 232 -5.27 -20.93 13.33
N ASP A 233 -6.42 -20.44 12.89
CA ASP A 233 -7.70 -20.41 13.62
C ASP A 233 -7.71 -19.44 14.81
N SER A 234 -8.39 -18.30 14.65
CA SER A 234 -8.76 -17.42 15.76
C SER A 234 -10.15 -16.84 15.48
N GLY A 235 -11.09 -17.27 16.31
CA GLY A 235 -12.45 -16.75 16.37
C GLY A 235 -12.50 -15.29 16.80
N GLU A 236 -13.38 -14.57 16.14
CA GLU A 236 -13.68 -13.15 16.29
C GLU A 236 -14.65 -12.94 17.48
N GLN A 237 -14.40 -11.92 18.31
CA GLN A 237 -15.46 -11.24 19.05
C GLN A 237 -15.31 -9.73 18.88
N GLY A 238 -16.29 -9.15 18.19
CA GLY A 238 -16.41 -7.73 17.94
C GLY A 238 -16.82 -6.93 19.17
N HIS A 239 -16.39 -5.66 19.21
CA HIS A 239 -16.83 -4.68 20.18
C HIS A 239 -17.81 -3.70 19.51
N LYS A 240 -18.97 -3.48 20.15
CA LYS A 240 -20.01 -2.55 19.71
C LYS A 240 -20.08 -1.38 20.69
N PRO A 241 -20.25 -0.12 20.23
CA PRO A 241 -20.23 1.03 21.12
C PRO A 241 -21.61 1.39 21.66
N SER A 242 -21.67 1.86 22.89
CA SER A 242 -22.80 2.65 23.43
C SER A 242 -22.30 3.60 24.51
N GLY A 243 -22.65 4.88 24.39
CA GLY A 243 -22.15 5.96 25.25
C GLY A 243 -23.11 6.45 26.33
N LYS A 244 -22.68 7.59 26.91
CA LYS A 244 -23.28 8.55 27.87
C LYS A 244 -23.11 8.28 29.38
N GLY A 245 -22.25 9.08 30.02
CA GLY A 245 -22.69 10.16 30.93
C GLY A 245 -22.28 10.09 32.41
N SER A 246 -21.77 11.24 32.89
CA SER A 246 -21.69 11.84 34.24
C SER A 246 -20.61 11.41 35.26
N ASP A 247 -19.78 12.42 35.58
CA ASP A 247 -19.37 12.99 36.87
C ASP A 247 -18.52 12.21 37.90
N ASP A 248 -17.39 12.88 38.23
CA ASP A 248 -16.62 12.98 39.48
C ASP A 248 -16.36 11.73 40.35
N ASP A 249 -15.08 11.36 40.50
CA ASP A 249 -14.35 11.52 41.76
C ASP A 249 -12.86 11.15 41.59
N ASP A 250 -12.01 11.92 42.27
CA ASP A 250 -10.54 11.96 42.24
C ASP A 250 -10.01 11.03 43.36
N GLU A 251 -9.40 9.89 43.01
CA GLU A 251 -8.57 9.10 43.93
C GLU A 251 -7.24 8.70 43.25
N PRO A 252 -6.11 8.75 43.98
CA PRO A 252 -4.79 8.47 43.41
C PRO A 252 -4.61 6.96 43.17
N GLU A 253 -4.36 6.58 41.92
CA GLU A 253 -4.02 5.21 41.55
C GLU A 253 -2.65 4.83 42.14
N GLU A 254 -2.62 3.75 42.94
CA GLU A 254 -1.38 3.09 43.32
C GLU A 254 -0.80 2.42 42.06
N GLU A 255 0.41 2.81 41.65
CA GLU A 255 1.14 2.15 40.58
C GLU A 255 1.51 0.73 41.04
N GLU A 256 0.73 -0.27 40.62
CA GLU A 256 1.12 -1.67 40.70
C GLU A 256 2.31 -1.86 39.72
N GLU A 257 3.51 -2.13 40.26
CA GLU A 257 4.62 -2.65 39.45
C GLU A 257 4.17 -3.98 38.83
N GLU A 258 3.77 -3.96 37.56
CA GLU A 258 3.57 -5.18 36.79
C GLU A 258 4.91 -5.94 36.76
N GLU A 259 4.99 -7.07 37.47
CA GLU A 259 6.07 -8.05 37.27
C GLU A 259 6.05 -8.49 35.81
N GLU A 260 6.96 -7.95 35.00
CA GLU A 260 7.15 -8.34 33.60
C GLU A 260 7.51 -9.82 33.56
N THR A 261 6.53 -10.66 33.18
CA THR A 261 6.76 -12.09 33.03
C THR A 261 7.86 -12.32 31.96
N PRO A 262 8.96 -13.03 32.25
CA PRO A 262 10.09 -13.12 31.33
C PRO A 262 9.71 -13.74 29.98
N ASP A 263 10.14 -13.13 28.87
CA ASP A 263 9.92 -13.67 27.52
C ASP A 263 10.52 -15.10 27.42
N PRO A 264 9.69 -16.13 27.14
CA PRO A 264 10.16 -17.50 26.96
C PRO A 264 11.26 -17.63 25.90
N LYS A 265 11.25 -16.76 24.88
CA LYS A 265 12.27 -16.73 23.82
C LYS A 265 13.65 -16.44 24.38
N GLU A 266 13.80 -15.40 25.20
CA GLU A 266 15.11 -15.00 25.73
C GLU A 266 15.71 -16.09 26.64
N THR A 267 14.85 -16.76 27.42
CA THR A 267 15.26 -17.86 28.28
C THR A 267 15.76 -19.05 27.44
N LEU A 268 15.01 -19.41 26.40
CA LEU A 268 15.36 -20.51 25.51
C LEU A 268 16.62 -20.24 24.68
N GLU A 269 16.84 -19.00 24.22
CA GLU A 269 18.04 -18.62 23.49
C GLU A 269 19.28 -18.67 24.40
N LYS A 270 19.19 -18.26 25.67
CA LYS A 270 20.28 -18.39 26.66
C LYS A 270 20.62 -19.86 26.93
N GLU A 271 19.61 -20.71 27.19
CA GLU A 271 19.82 -22.15 27.37
C GLU A 271 20.45 -22.81 26.12
N CYS A 272 20.02 -22.38 24.93
CA CYS A 272 20.55 -22.89 23.67
C CYS A 272 21.98 -22.42 23.40
N ALA A 273 22.36 -21.20 23.80
CA ALA A 273 23.73 -20.70 23.71
C ALA A 273 24.71 -21.54 24.55
N GLU A 274 24.26 -22.08 25.70
CA GLU A 274 25.04 -22.96 26.57
C GLU A 274 24.96 -24.45 26.19
N SER A 275 24.17 -24.78 25.16
CA SER A 275 23.98 -26.16 24.74
C SER A 275 25.22 -26.77 24.08
N LYS A 276 25.30 -28.10 24.08
CA LYS A 276 26.37 -28.84 23.40
C LYS A 276 26.42 -28.56 21.89
N GLU A 277 25.28 -28.24 21.28
CA GLU A 277 25.17 -27.96 19.85
C GLU A 277 25.84 -26.62 19.51
N CYS A 278 25.69 -25.61 20.38
CA CYS A 278 26.27 -24.28 20.18
C CYS A 278 27.62 -24.07 20.86
N HIS A 279 28.14 -25.06 21.59
CA HIS A 279 29.44 -24.99 22.26
C HIS A 279 30.60 -24.54 21.35
N PRO A 280 30.74 -24.98 20.08
CA PRO A 280 31.82 -24.49 19.22
C PRO A 280 31.72 -22.99 18.94
N ALA A 281 30.52 -22.49 18.63
CA ALA A 281 30.29 -21.07 18.37
C ALA A 281 30.47 -20.22 19.64
N LYS A 282 30.01 -20.74 20.79
CA LYS A 282 30.19 -20.12 22.10
C LYS A 282 31.67 -20.01 22.48
N HIS A 283 32.43 -21.08 22.27
CA HIS A 283 33.87 -21.09 22.55
C HIS A 283 34.61 -19.99 21.76
N HIS A 284 34.34 -19.88 20.46
CA HIS A 284 34.96 -18.83 19.64
C HIS A 284 34.56 -17.42 20.08
N TYR A 285 33.30 -17.22 20.45
CA TYR A 285 32.84 -15.94 20.99
C TYR A 285 33.53 -15.62 22.33
N ASP A 286 33.59 -16.57 23.25
CA ASP A 286 34.22 -16.38 24.57
C ASP A 286 35.74 -16.09 24.41
N GLU A 287 36.44 -16.80 23.53
CA GLU A 287 37.86 -16.52 23.20
C GLU A 287 38.06 -15.10 22.62
N CYS A 288 37.15 -14.64 21.77
CA CYS A 288 37.20 -13.27 21.25
C CYS A 288 36.99 -12.26 22.38
N VAL A 289 35.97 -12.47 23.23
CA VAL A 289 35.65 -11.57 24.34
C VAL A 289 36.83 -11.45 25.30
N GLU A 290 37.49 -12.55 25.64
CA GLU A 290 38.69 -12.54 26.48
C GLU A 290 39.82 -11.71 25.85
N ARG A 291 40.05 -11.87 24.53
CA ARG A 291 41.10 -11.15 23.80
C ARG A 291 40.81 -9.65 23.69
N VAL A 292 39.58 -9.26 23.37
CA VAL A 292 39.15 -7.86 23.27
C VAL A 292 39.19 -7.19 24.64
N THR A 293 38.69 -7.84 25.69
CA THR A 293 38.73 -7.34 27.06
C THR A 293 40.17 -7.13 27.52
N GLY A 294 41.05 -8.11 27.27
CA GLY A 294 42.46 -7.99 27.58
C GLY A 294 43.16 -6.83 26.85
N GLN A 295 42.80 -6.53 25.60
CA GLN A 295 43.34 -5.35 24.89
C GLN A 295 42.86 -4.04 25.51
N ILE A 296 41.57 -3.94 25.87
CA ILE A 296 41.01 -2.75 26.51
C ILE A 296 41.68 -2.47 27.86
N GLU A 297 41.90 -3.49 28.67
CA GLU A 297 42.53 -3.34 29.99
C GLU A 297 44.00 -2.94 29.91
N ASN A 298 44.75 -3.47 28.92
CA ASN A 298 46.19 -3.21 28.80
C ASN A 298 46.50 -1.90 28.03
N ASP A 299 45.77 -1.64 26.95
CA ASP A 299 46.09 -0.57 25.98
C ASP A 299 45.04 0.56 25.98
N GLY A 300 43.98 0.44 26.76
CA GLY A 300 42.85 1.38 26.79
C GLY A 300 41.95 1.33 25.54
N LYS A 301 42.24 0.44 24.58
CA LYS A 301 41.48 0.24 23.34
C LYS A 301 41.74 -1.15 22.74
N ALA A 302 40.75 -1.72 22.07
CA ALA A 302 40.89 -2.94 21.27
C ALA A 302 41.10 -2.61 19.78
N SER A 303 41.79 -3.52 19.09
CA SER A 303 42.07 -3.47 17.65
C SER A 303 41.09 -4.30 16.80
N GLU A 304 40.22 -5.05 17.46
CA GLU A 304 39.19 -5.90 16.86
C GLU A 304 37.92 -5.90 17.72
N ASP A 305 36.83 -6.44 17.18
CA ASP A 305 35.56 -6.67 17.88
C ASP A 305 35.11 -8.14 17.71
N CYS A 306 34.06 -8.54 18.44
CA CYS A 306 33.54 -9.91 18.45
C CYS A 306 32.20 -10.05 17.74
N VAL A 307 31.90 -9.15 16.79
CA VAL A 307 30.58 -9.09 16.15
C VAL A 307 30.32 -10.33 15.30
N GLU A 308 31.32 -10.83 14.57
CA GLU A 308 31.18 -12.01 13.73
C GLU A 308 30.91 -13.28 14.56
N GLU A 309 31.70 -13.51 15.61
CA GLU A 309 31.54 -14.64 16.53
C GLU A 309 30.22 -14.56 17.29
N PHE A 310 29.78 -13.34 17.64
CA PHE A 310 28.46 -13.12 18.23
C PHE A 310 27.33 -13.56 17.28
N PHE A 311 27.40 -13.19 16.00
CA PHE A 311 26.39 -13.61 15.02
C PHE A 311 26.37 -15.12 14.82
N HIS A 312 27.52 -15.80 14.87
CA HIS A 312 27.57 -17.26 14.83
C HIS A 312 26.91 -17.91 16.05
N LEU A 313 27.16 -17.39 17.25
CA LEU A 313 26.53 -17.86 18.48
C LEU A 313 25.02 -17.59 18.48
N ALA A 314 24.60 -16.37 18.12
CA ALA A 314 23.20 -15.97 18.06
C ALA A 314 22.42 -16.81 17.04
N HIS A 315 22.98 -17.04 15.86
CA HIS A 315 22.34 -17.87 14.83
C HIS A 315 22.14 -19.31 15.30
N CYS A 316 23.14 -19.90 15.97
CA CYS A 316 23.02 -21.23 16.55
C CYS A 316 21.95 -21.27 17.65
N ALA A 317 21.98 -20.30 18.57
CA ALA A 317 21.04 -20.23 19.69
C ALA A 317 19.59 -20.09 19.20
N THR A 318 19.32 -19.20 18.24
CA THR A 318 17.99 -19.02 17.66
C THR A 318 17.50 -20.27 16.92
N GLN A 319 18.36 -20.96 16.16
CA GLN A 319 17.98 -22.22 15.50
C GLN A 319 17.61 -23.33 16.49
N CYS A 320 18.34 -23.43 17.60
CA CYS A 320 18.03 -24.35 18.70
C CYS A 320 16.75 -23.96 19.46
N ALA A 321 16.52 -22.66 19.68
CA ALA A 321 15.40 -22.15 20.48
C ALA A 321 14.07 -22.19 19.73
N ALA A 322 14.07 -21.90 18.42
CA ALA A 322 12.87 -21.82 17.58
C ALA A 322 11.93 -23.02 17.72
N PRO A 323 12.35 -24.29 17.56
CA PRO A 323 11.43 -25.43 17.69
C PRO A 323 10.87 -25.61 19.11
N LYS A 324 11.64 -25.22 20.15
CA LYS A 324 11.21 -25.29 21.56
C LYS A 324 10.16 -24.21 21.87
N LEU A 325 10.39 -23.00 21.40
CA LEU A 325 9.46 -21.88 21.52
C LEU A 325 8.14 -22.19 20.82
N PHE A 326 8.19 -22.68 19.57
CA PHE A 326 6.98 -23.09 18.84
C PHE A 326 6.25 -24.29 19.45
N ALA A 327 6.88 -25.07 20.34
CA ALA A 327 6.21 -26.13 21.08
C ALA A 327 5.49 -25.61 22.33
N GLN A 328 5.94 -24.48 22.91
CA GLN A 328 5.31 -23.84 24.06
C GLN A 328 4.14 -22.93 23.68
N LEU A 329 4.13 -22.40 22.45
CA LEU A 329 3.10 -21.49 21.92
C LEU A 329 1.93 -22.22 21.21
N LYS A 330 1.80 -23.53 21.36
CA LYS A 330 0.70 -24.36 20.83
C LYS A 330 -0.28 -24.74 21.93
#